data_AF-A0A316FQR7-F1
#
_entry.id   AF-A0A316FQR7-F1
#
_cell.length_a   1.000
_cell.length_b   1.000
_cell.length_c   1.000
_cell.angle_alpha   90.00
_cell.angle_beta   90.00
_cell.angle_gamma   90.00
#
_symmetry.space_group_name_H-M   'P 1'
#
loop_
_entity.id
_entity.type
_entity.pdbx_description
1 polymer ?
#
loop_
_entity_poly.entity_id
_entity_poly.type
_entity_poly.pdbx_seq_one_letter_code
_entity_poly.pdbx_strand_id
1 'polypeptide(L)'
;MTEVYQGGQYHASILSAAVPAADNDAVTLDLECVGRQVAADVRAEYYPQPNSMQPLRDEVTTLGGRPAWVSEFRLSFKEPGLTATSELSAVAVIDVGKPTAAVLYVSIPDTHRRFDHVVDEVLDSVRPI
;
A
#
# COMPACT_ATOMS: atom_id res chain seq x y z
N MET A 1 -9.37 -17.85 -10.80
CA MET A 1 -8.79 -18.96 -10.01
C MET A 1 -8.32 -18.31 -8.72
N THR A 2 -8.82 -18.75 -7.57
CA THR A 2 -8.62 -18.04 -6.30
C THR A 2 -7.49 -18.68 -5.52
N GLU A 3 -6.55 -17.89 -5.00
CA GLU A 3 -5.46 -18.42 -4.20
C GLU A 3 -5.99 -18.95 -2.87
N VAL A 4 -5.53 -20.15 -2.50
CA VAL A 4 -5.88 -20.78 -1.23
C VAL A 4 -4.68 -20.63 -0.31
N TYR A 5 -4.71 -19.63 0.56
CA TYR A 5 -3.76 -19.50 1.66
C TYR A 5 -4.25 -20.36 2.84
N GLN A 6 -3.42 -20.55 3.88
CA GLN A 6 -3.81 -21.37 5.04
C GLN A 6 -5.12 -20.90 5.74
N GLY A 7 -5.56 -19.66 5.49
CA GLY A 7 -6.82 -19.10 5.98
C GLY A 7 -8.01 -19.12 5.00
N GLY A 8 -7.87 -19.68 3.80
CA GLY A 8 -8.95 -19.75 2.79
C GLY A 8 -8.64 -18.98 1.50
N GLN A 9 -9.71 -18.55 0.83
CA GLN A 9 -9.65 -17.87 -0.47
C GLN A 9 -9.18 -16.40 -0.32
N TYR A 10 -8.08 -16.05 -0.97
CA TYR A 10 -7.51 -14.70 -0.97
C TYR A 10 -7.96 -13.89 -2.19
N HIS A 11 -8.45 -12.68 -1.92
CA HIS A 11 -8.94 -11.74 -2.94
C HIS A 11 -8.25 -10.37 -2.85
N ALA A 12 -7.95 -9.91 -1.64
CA ALA A 12 -7.31 -8.64 -1.37
C ALA A 12 -6.79 -8.59 0.08
N SER A 13 -5.80 -7.73 0.32
CA SER A 13 -5.45 -7.25 1.67
C SER A 13 -5.79 -5.76 1.77
N ILE A 14 -6.46 -5.37 2.86
CA ILE A 14 -6.67 -3.96 3.21
C ILE A 14 -6.24 -3.80 4.67
N LEU A 15 -5.17 -3.03 4.88
CA LEU A 15 -4.59 -2.81 6.21
C LEU A 15 -4.53 -1.30 6.49
N SER A 16 -4.80 -0.94 7.74
CA SER A 16 -4.63 0.43 8.22
C SER A 16 -3.78 0.45 9.49
N ALA A 17 -2.85 1.40 9.58
CA ALA A 17 -1.96 1.55 10.74
C ALA A 17 -1.69 3.03 11.05
N ALA A 18 -1.06 3.29 12.19
CA ALA A 18 -0.52 4.60 12.55
C ALA A 18 1.01 4.50 12.59
N VAL A 19 1.70 5.41 11.91
CA VAL A 19 3.17 5.51 11.91
C VAL A 19 3.62 6.82 12.54
N PRO A 20 4.73 6.85 13.28
CA PRO A 20 5.32 8.10 13.77
C PRO A 20 5.53 9.07 12.60
N ALA A 21 5.07 10.31 12.78
CA ALA A 21 5.08 11.30 11.72
C ALA A 21 6.39 12.14 11.69
N ALA A 22 7.30 11.92 12.64
CA ALA A 22 8.54 12.68 12.73
C ALA A 22 9.75 11.75 12.75
N ASP A 23 10.68 11.96 11.82
CA ASP A 23 12.05 11.47 11.95
C ASP A 23 12.82 12.45 12.84
N ASN A 24 13.12 11.98 14.05
CA ASN A 24 14.01 12.49 15.10
C ASN A 24 14.06 13.97 15.50
N ASP A 25 13.68 14.99 14.72
CA ASP A 25 13.69 16.42 15.11
C ASP A 25 12.77 17.32 14.23
N ALA A 26 12.03 16.76 13.28
CA ALA A 26 11.21 17.54 12.34
C ALA A 26 9.80 17.87 12.90
N VAL A 27 9.43 19.16 12.85
CA VAL A 27 8.09 19.66 13.19
C VAL A 27 7.11 19.48 12.01
N THR A 28 7.61 19.07 10.85
CA THR A 28 6.86 18.87 9.60
C THR A 28 6.92 17.41 9.17
N LEU A 29 5.76 16.83 8.90
CA LEU A 29 5.59 15.48 8.38
C LEU A 29 6.11 15.39 6.94
N ASP A 30 7.23 14.69 6.72
CA ASP A 30 7.69 14.35 5.37
C ASP A 30 6.96 13.09 4.89
N LEU A 31 5.77 13.31 4.33
CA LEU A 31 4.90 12.24 3.82
C LEU A 31 5.57 11.40 2.73
N GLU A 32 6.43 12.00 1.91
CA GLU A 32 7.11 11.31 0.81
C GLU A 32 8.21 10.40 1.35
N CYS A 33 9.05 10.89 2.25
CA CYS A 33 10.10 10.09 2.89
C CYS A 33 9.51 8.91 3.67
N VAL A 34 8.54 9.18 4.55
CA VAL A 34 7.84 8.15 5.33
C VAL A 34 7.12 7.18 4.40
N GLY A 35 6.43 7.70 3.39
CA GLY A 35 5.72 6.91 2.40
C GLY A 35 6.61 5.92 1.65
N ARG A 36 7.76 6.38 1.15
CA ARG A 36 8.72 5.51 0.46
C ARG A 36 9.29 4.43 1.38
N GLN A 37 9.56 4.76 2.63
CA GLN A 37 10.03 3.78 3.62
C GLN A 37 8.95 2.71 3.86
N VAL A 38 7.71 3.12 4.11
CA VAL A 38 6.59 2.19 4.31
C VAL A 38 6.36 1.30 3.08
N ALA A 39 6.41 1.87 1.87
CA ALA A 39 6.26 1.10 0.63
C ALA A 39 7.41 0.08 0.44
N ALA A 40 8.63 0.45 0.83
CA ALA A 40 9.79 -0.46 0.80
C ALA A 40 9.63 -1.60 1.82
N ASP A 41 9.16 -1.30 3.04
CA ASP A 41 8.94 -2.28 4.11
C ASP A 41 7.81 -3.26 3.73
N VAL A 42 6.67 -2.77 3.23
CA VAL A 42 5.59 -3.61 2.68
C VAL A 42 6.12 -4.57 1.63
N ARG A 43 6.95 -4.10 0.68
CA ARG A 43 7.53 -4.95 -0.37
C ARG A 43 8.48 -6.01 0.20
N ALA A 44 9.28 -5.65 1.19
CA ALA A 44 10.30 -6.52 1.78
C ALA A 44 9.69 -7.58 2.70
N GLU A 45 8.67 -7.21 3.47
CA GLU A 45 8.06 -8.06 4.50
C GLU A 45 6.94 -8.95 3.97
N TYR A 46 6.10 -8.46 3.05
CA TYR A 46 4.88 -9.20 2.66
C TYR A 46 5.07 -10.07 1.42
N TYR A 47 6.13 -9.86 0.64
CA TYR A 47 6.30 -10.53 -0.64
C TYR A 47 7.58 -11.36 -0.72
N PRO A 48 7.51 -12.53 -1.37
CA PRO A 48 8.67 -13.36 -1.65
C PRO A 48 9.80 -12.59 -2.35
N GLN A 49 11.03 -12.97 -2.02
CA GLN A 49 12.25 -12.44 -2.66
C GLN A 49 12.89 -13.51 -3.54
N PRO A 50 13.46 -13.14 -4.70
CA PRO A 50 13.52 -11.79 -5.25
C PRO A 50 12.18 -11.37 -5.87
N ASN A 51 11.81 -10.11 -5.67
CA ASN A 51 10.74 -9.47 -6.44
C ASN A 51 11.23 -8.25 -7.22
N SER A 52 10.45 -7.86 -8.22
CA SER A 52 10.62 -6.61 -8.95
C SER A 52 9.39 -5.72 -8.80
N MET A 53 9.59 -4.42 -8.93
CA MET A 53 8.55 -3.41 -8.76
C MET A 53 8.50 -2.51 -9.98
N GLN A 54 7.31 -2.37 -10.57
CA GLN A 54 7.01 -1.37 -11.58
C GLN A 54 6.15 -0.26 -10.93
N PRO A 55 6.67 0.97 -10.75
CA PRO A 55 5.86 2.07 -10.25
C PRO A 55 4.77 2.45 -11.26
N LEU A 56 3.57 2.73 -10.76
CA LEU A 56 2.41 3.21 -11.51
C LEU A 56 2.02 4.63 -11.09
N ARG A 57 2.12 4.91 -9.78
CA ARG A 57 1.91 6.23 -9.16
C ARG A 57 2.93 6.42 -8.04
N ASP A 58 3.49 7.62 -7.92
CA ASP A 58 4.39 8.04 -6.83
C ASP A 58 4.29 9.56 -6.71
N GLU A 59 3.38 10.05 -5.87
CA GLU A 59 3.11 11.50 -5.79
C GLU A 59 2.56 11.95 -4.45
N VAL A 60 2.79 13.22 -4.16
CA VAL A 60 2.07 13.96 -3.11
C VAL A 60 0.74 14.43 -3.68
N THR A 61 -0.35 14.17 -2.96
CA THR A 61 -1.73 14.44 -3.37
C THR A 61 -2.61 14.74 -2.14
N THR A 62 -3.93 14.67 -2.30
CA THR A 62 -4.87 14.75 -1.18
C THR A 62 -5.81 13.56 -1.16
N LEU A 63 -6.03 12.97 0.01
CA LEU A 63 -7.04 11.95 0.25
C LEU A 63 -8.01 12.42 1.33
N GLY A 64 -9.32 12.37 1.06
CA GLY A 64 -10.34 12.87 1.98
C GLY A 64 -10.14 14.33 2.41
N GLY A 65 -9.54 15.16 1.55
CA GLY A 65 -9.25 16.58 1.80
C GLY A 65 -7.99 16.86 2.62
N ARG A 66 -7.16 15.85 2.92
CA ARG A 66 -5.91 16.02 3.68
C ARG A 66 -4.69 15.71 2.84
N PRO A 67 -3.53 16.34 3.12
CA PRO A 67 -2.26 15.99 2.47
C PRO A 67 -1.96 14.50 2.63
N ALA A 68 -1.58 13.88 1.52
CA ALA A 68 -1.19 12.48 1.49
C ALA A 68 -0.03 12.28 0.50
N TRP A 69 0.73 11.22 0.68
CA TRP A 69 1.57 10.66 -0.36
C TRP A 69 1.00 9.29 -0.74
N VAL A 70 0.94 9.03 -2.05
CA VAL A 70 0.42 7.76 -2.60
C VAL A 70 1.49 7.15 -3.50
N SER A 71 1.83 5.89 -3.23
CA SER A 71 2.57 5.05 -4.16
C SER A 71 1.76 3.83 -4.55
N GLU A 72 1.53 3.71 -5.85
CA GLU A 72 0.92 2.54 -6.47
C GLU A 72 1.94 1.87 -7.37
N PHE A 73 2.04 0.56 -7.28
CA PHE A 73 3.02 -0.21 -8.01
C PHE A 73 2.54 -1.63 -8.28
N ARG A 74 3.04 -2.20 -9.38
CA ARG A 74 2.87 -3.61 -9.72
C ARG A 74 4.11 -4.38 -9.29
N LEU A 75 3.96 -5.32 -8.36
CA LEU A 75 5.01 -6.27 -8.04
C LEU A 75 4.98 -7.46 -9.00
N SER A 76 6.15 -8.06 -9.22
CA SER A 76 6.31 -9.38 -9.82
C SER A 76 7.21 -10.23 -8.93
N PHE A 77 6.78 -11.45 -8.63
CA PHE A 77 7.47 -12.38 -7.74
C PHE A 77 7.20 -13.82 -8.20
N LYS A 78 7.95 -14.78 -7.62
CA LYS A 78 7.71 -16.21 -7.79
C LYS A 78 7.96 -16.92 -6.48
N GLU A 79 6.99 -17.74 -6.07
CA GLU A 79 7.10 -18.57 -4.87
C GLU A 79 6.42 -19.92 -5.15
N PRO A 80 7.09 -21.06 -4.87
CA PRO A 80 6.46 -22.37 -5.00
C PRO A 80 5.18 -22.45 -4.18
N GLY A 81 4.07 -22.81 -4.83
CA GLY A 81 2.76 -22.96 -4.19
C GLY A 81 1.85 -21.74 -4.28
N LEU A 82 2.36 -20.57 -4.68
CA LEU A 82 1.51 -19.43 -5.05
C LEU A 82 1.11 -19.52 -6.52
N THR A 83 -0.14 -19.16 -6.80
CA THR A 83 -0.63 -19.06 -8.19
C THR A 83 -0.39 -17.66 -8.72
N ALA A 84 -0.46 -16.65 -7.85
CA ALA A 84 -0.16 -15.28 -8.17
C ALA A 84 1.34 -15.13 -8.42
N THR A 85 1.64 -14.39 -9.48
CA THR A 85 3.02 -14.03 -9.85
C THR A 85 3.24 -12.53 -9.83
N SER A 86 2.18 -11.78 -9.53
CA SER A 86 2.17 -10.34 -9.51
C SER A 86 1.05 -9.85 -8.60
N GLU A 87 1.26 -8.69 -7.99
CA GLU A 87 0.26 -8.03 -7.16
C GLU A 87 0.24 -6.53 -7.52
N LEU A 88 -0.95 -5.97 -7.69
CA LEU A 88 -1.14 -4.53 -7.67
C LEU A 88 -1.18 -4.09 -6.21
N SER A 89 -0.41 -3.09 -5.83
CA SER A 89 -0.36 -2.56 -4.47
C SER A 89 -0.42 -1.05 -4.49
N ALA A 90 -1.16 -0.48 -3.54
CA ALA A 90 -1.10 0.93 -3.21
C ALA A 90 -0.81 1.11 -1.72
N VAL A 91 0.09 2.06 -1.42
CA VAL A 91 0.37 2.57 -0.08
C VAL A 91 0.02 4.06 -0.08
N ALA A 92 -0.83 4.47 0.84
CA ALA A 92 -1.10 5.86 1.12
C ALA A 92 -0.65 6.20 2.54
N VAL A 93 0.14 7.26 2.68
CA VAL A 93 0.47 7.87 3.98
C VAL A 93 -0.23 9.22 4.04
N ILE A 94 -1.06 9.41 5.06
CA ILE A 94 -2.01 10.50 5.16
C ILE A 94 -1.71 11.31 6.42
N ASP A 95 -1.56 12.62 6.26
CA ASP A 95 -1.54 13.53 7.39
C ASP A 95 -2.96 13.62 7.99
N VAL A 96 -3.12 13.15 9.23
CA VAL A 96 -4.40 13.19 9.96
C VAL A 96 -4.46 14.31 11.00
N GLY A 97 -3.52 15.26 10.97
CA GLY A 97 -3.43 16.38 11.91
C GLY A 97 -3.02 15.95 13.32
N LYS A 98 -2.30 14.83 13.43
CA LYS A 98 -1.78 14.26 14.69
C LYS A 98 -0.27 14.06 14.58
N PRO A 99 0.44 13.84 15.71
CA PRO A 99 1.86 13.46 15.69
C PRO A 99 2.16 12.09 15.05
N THR A 100 1.14 11.41 14.52
CA THR A 100 1.26 10.16 13.74
C THR A 100 0.53 10.34 12.42
N ALA A 101 1.08 9.77 11.35
CA ALA A 101 0.40 9.66 10.06
C ALA A 101 -0.44 8.37 10.03
N ALA A 102 -1.52 8.39 9.27
CA ALA A 102 -2.27 7.17 8.96
C ALA A 102 -1.67 6.51 7.73
N VAL A 103 -1.53 5.18 7.75
CA VAL A 103 -1.15 4.37 6.60
C VAL A 103 -2.35 3.56 6.15
N LEU A 104 -2.60 3.54 4.85
CA LEU A 104 -3.54 2.64 4.19
C LEU A 104 -2.78 1.85 3.14
N TYR A 105 -2.86 0.53 3.23
CA TYR A 105 -2.31 -0.39 2.23
C TYR A 105 -3.44 -1.21 1.63
N VAL A 106 -3.46 -1.29 0.31
CA VAL A 106 -4.42 -2.06 -0.48
C VAL A 106 -3.66 -2.88 -1.49
N SER A 107 -3.97 -4.17 -1.62
CA SER A 107 -3.38 -5.00 -2.66
C SER A 107 -4.34 -6.00 -3.30
N ILE A 108 -4.13 -6.24 -4.59
CA ILE A 108 -4.94 -7.12 -5.43
C ILE A 108 -4.00 -8.06 -6.22
N PRO A 109 -4.04 -9.38 -6.00
CA PRO A 109 -3.21 -10.33 -6.74
C PRO A 109 -3.64 -10.39 -8.20
N ASP A 110 -2.70 -10.74 -9.09
CA ASP A 110 -2.95 -10.88 -10.53
C ASP A 110 -3.99 -11.95 -10.89
N THR A 111 -4.20 -12.91 -10.00
CA THR A 111 -5.29 -13.90 -10.07
C THR A 111 -6.69 -13.27 -9.99
N HIS A 112 -6.78 -12.00 -9.54
CA HIS A 112 -8.01 -11.24 -9.33
C HIS A 112 -8.00 -9.85 -9.98
N ARG A 113 -7.24 -9.63 -11.06
CA ARG A 113 -7.14 -8.34 -11.78
C ARG A 113 -8.45 -7.59 -12.05
N ARG A 114 -9.57 -8.31 -12.14
CA ARG A 114 -10.90 -7.70 -12.28
C ARG A 114 -11.25 -6.73 -11.12
N PHE A 115 -10.58 -6.85 -9.98
CA PHE A 115 -10.72 -5.98 -8.81
C PHE A 115 -9.62 -4.92 -8.70
N ASP A 116 -8.76 -4.73 -9.71
CA ASP A 116 -7.72 -3.69 -9.67
C ASP A 116 -8.34 -2.29 -9.43
N HIS A 117 -9.55 -2.03 -9.95
CA HIS A 117 -10.31 -0.80 -9.70
C HIS A 117 -10.64 -0.52 -8.22
N VAL A 118 -10.65 -1.55 -7.37
CA VAL A 118 -10.94 -1.40 -5.93
C VAL A 118 -9.84 -0.59 -5.24
N VAL A 119 -8.61 -0.60 -5.78
CA VAL A 119 -7.52 0.24 -5.26
C VAL A 119 -7.93 1.72 -5.30
N ASP A 120 -8.38 2.20 -6.45
CA ASP A 120 -8.85 3.58 -6.62
C ASP A 120 -10.08 3.87 -5.76
N GLU A 121 -11.07 2.98 -5.76
CA GLU A 121 -12.29 3.15 -4.96
C GLU A 121 -11.98 3.27 -3.46
N VAL A 122 -11.04 2.47 -2.96
CA VAL A 122 -10.62 2.52 -1.55
C VAL A 122 -9.88 3.82 -1.25
N LEU A 123 -8.96 4.27 -2.10
CA LEU A 123 -8.28 5.55 -1.93
C LEU A 123 -9.26 6.73 -1.95
N ASP A 124 -10.23 6.73 -2.88
CA ASP A 124 -11.27 7.75 -2.99
C ASP A 124 -12.27 7.73 -1.82
N SER A 125 -12.43 6.57 -1.16
CA SER A 125 -13.31 6.40 0.00
C SER A 125 -12.75 6.97 1.30
N VAL A 126 -11.47 7.36 1.35
CA VAL A 126 -10.80 7.84 2.56
C VAL A 126 -11.55 9.04 3.17
N ARG A 127 -11.89 8.93 4.46
CA ARG A 127 -12.54 9.98 5.27
C ARG A 127 -11.77 10.17 6.59
N PRO A 128 -10.81 11.09 6.65
CA PRO A 128 -10.02 11.32 7.85
C PRO A 128 -10.80 12.24 8.81
N ILE A 129 -11.60 11.61 9.68
CA ILE A 129 -12.32 12.25 10.80
C ILE A 129 -11.35 12.92 11.78
#